data_AF-A0A7C7HDC9-F1
#
_entry.id   AF-A0A7C7HDC9-F1
#
_cell.length_a   1.000
_cell.length_b   1.000
_cell.length_c   1.000
_cell.angle_alpha   90.00
_cell.angle_beta   90.00
_cell.angle_gamma   90.00
#
_symmetry.space_group_name_H-M   'P 1'
#
loop_
_entity.id
_entity.type
_entity.pdbx_description
1 polymer ?
#
loop_
_entity_poly.entity_id
_entity_poly.type
_entity_poly.pdbx_seq_one_letter_code
_entity_poly.pdbx_strand_id
1 'polypeptide(L)'
;MTHSDRPIAPKFAKVPDGTEVAMARKKLVFGQTICQLEDGNHLIGDISALRQQIDSAGYLLLRGFFDSALISRARTEILNYMSSQGALQQGAAIDQAVASSEQRGVRFTHSVVQQLPGFPEVVNSDQILSFFDSFLGGPSMSLDHKWLRATPPGQNTGAHYDVVYMGAGSKKLYTVWTALDDISLEMGPLAVCLDPTNTRG
;
A
#
# COMPACT_ATOMS: atom_id res chain seq x y z
N MET A 1 -31.06 5.81 -7.93
CA MET A 1 -30.70 5.28 -6.60
C MET A 1 -29.55 6.11 -6.09
N THR A 2 -29.74 6.73 -4.94
CA THR A 2 -28.88 7.77 -4.37
C THR A 2 -27.55 7.17 -3.91
N HIS A 3 -26.45 7.64 -4.51
CA HIS A 3 -25.11 7.51 -3.94
C HIS A 3 -25.09 8.24 -2.59
N SER A 4 -24.70 7.55 -1.52
CA SER A 4 -23.85 8.07 -0.42
C SER A 4 -24.13 7.36 0.90
N ASP A 5 -23.77 6.08 0.99
CA ASP A 5 -23.46 5.42 2.27
C ASP A 5 -22.06 4.80 2.18
N ARG A 6 -21.09 5.54 1.63
CA ARG A 6 -19.68 5.16 1.83
C ARG A 6 -19.27 5.65 3.21
N PRO A 7 -18.82 4.76 4.11
CA PRO A 7 -18.34 5.20 5.41
C PRO A 7 -17.24 6.24 5.23
N ILE A 8 -17.38 7.36 5.93
CA ILE A 8 -16.34 8.40 6.00
C ILE A 8 -15.10 7.72 6.55
N ALA A 9 -14.06 7.56 5.72
CA ALA A 9 -12.80 7.03 6.18
C ALA A 9 -12.30 7.89 7.36
N PRO A 10 -11.84 7.29 8.46
CA PRO A 10 -11.33 8.04 9.59
C PRO A 10 -10.18 8.94 9.11
N LYS A 11 -10.29 10.25 9.34
CA LYS A 11 -9.17 11.17 9.15
C LYS A 11 -8.09 10.78 10.16
N PHE A 12 -6.96 10.30 9.66
CA PHE A 12 -5.81 10.06 10.52
C PHE A 12 -5.32 11.41 11.07
N ALA A 13 -5.02 11.46 12.37
CA ALA A 13 -4.49 12.66 12.98
C ALA A 13 -3.20 13.09 12.27
N LYS A 14 -3.03 14.39 12.03
CA LYS A 14 -1.77 14.90 11.49
C LYS A 14 -0.66 14.66 12.49
N VAL A 15 0.45 14.10 12.03
CA VAL A 15 1.67 13.98 12.85
C VAL A 15 2.28 15.38 12.99
N PRO A 16 2.50 15.89 14.21
CA PRO A 16 3.06 17.23 14.40
C PRO A 16 4.46 17.39 13.81
N ASP A 17 4.76 18.56 13.27
CA ASP A 17 6.12 18.92 12.87
C ASP A 17 7.08 18.86 14.06
N GLY A 18 8.32 18.42 13.80
CA GLY A 18 9.31 18.16 14.84
C GLY A 18 9.18 16.79 15.52
N THR A 19 8.11 16.02 15.23
CA THR A 19 8.02 14.63 15.70
C THR A 19 9.18 13.82 15.13
N GLU A 20 9.96 13.22 16.02
CA GLU A 20 11.10 12.37 15.65
C GLU A 20 10.66 10.91 15.58
N VAL A 21 11.02 10.23 14.50
CA VAL A 21 10.77 8.80 14.32
C VAL A 21 12.03 8.11 13.80
N ALA A 22 12.10 6.80 13.97
CA ALA A 22 13.17 5.98 13.40
C ALA A 22 12.58 5.03 12.35
N MET A 23 13.09 5.10 11.12
CA MET A 23 12.75 4.16 10.05
C MET A 23 14.03 3.65 9.40
N ALA A 24 14.14 2.33 9.22
CA ALA A 24 15.35 1.70 8.67
C ALA A 24 16.66 2.15 9.37
N ARG A 25 16.62 2.29 10.71
CA ARG A 25 17.73 2.78 11.56
C ARG A 25 18.19 4.20 11.27
N LYS A 26 17.39 4.99 10.54
CA LYS A 26 17.62 6.41 10.32
C LYS A 26 16.62 7.21 11.14
N LYS A 27 17.13 8.25 11.81
CA LYS A 27 16.31 9.26 12.47
C LYS A 27 15.71 10.18 11.41
N LEU A 28 14.40 10.36 11.47
CA LEU A 28 13.62 11.22 10.59
C LEU A 28 12.79 12.17 11.43
N VAL A 29 12.55 13.37 10.92
CA VAL A 29 11.80 14.43 11.59
C VAL A 29 10.69 14.91 10.67
N PHE A 30 9.45 14.84 11.16
CA PHE A 30 8.29 15.37 10.44
C PHE A 30 8.42 16.88 10.22
N GLY A 31 8.08 17.33 9.01
CA GLY A 31 8.23 18.72 8.59
C GLY A 31 9.65 19.12 8.17
N GLN A 32 10.64 18.24 8.33
CA GLN A 32 12.04 18.51 7.96
C GLN A 32 12.59 17.50 6.96
N THR A 33 12.59 16.21 7.32
CA THR A 33 13.14 15.15 6.45
C THR A 33 12.06 14.27 5.84
N ILE A 34 10.86 14.26 6.43
CA ILE A 34 9.69 13.55 5.94
C ILE A 34 8.43 14.37 6.21
N CYS A 35 7.34 14.05 5.52
CA CYS A 35 6.03 14.60 5.78
C CYS A 35 4.98 13.49 5.69
N GLN A 36 3.80 13.74 6.25
CA GLN A 36 2.65 12.87 6.07
C GLN A 36 2.05 13.09 4.67
N LEU A 37 1.72 12.00 3.98
CA LEU A 37 0.98 12.08 2.72
C LEU A 37 -0.46 12.57 2.98
N GLU A 38 -0.94 13.43 2.09
CA GLU A 38 -2.30 13.97 2.15
C GLU A 38 -3.30 12.98 1.55
N ASP A 39 -4.47 12.85 2.19
CA ASP A 39 -5.50 11.91 1.78
C ASP A 39 -6.30 12.46 0.57
N GLY A 40 -6.40 11.67 -0.49
CA GLY A 40 -7.18 11.98 -1.69
C GLY A 40 -8.66 11.57 -1.60
N ASN A 41 -9.11 11.08 -0.45
CA ASN A 41 -10.46 10.54 -0.26
C ASN A 41 -11.61 11.47 -0.66
N HIS A 42 -11.43 12.78 -0.44
CA HIS A 42 -12.43 13.79 -0.77
C HIS A 42 -12.59 14.02 -2.28
N LEU A 43 -11.66 13.52 -3.10
CA LEU A 43 -11.68 13.59 -4.56
C LEU A 43 -12.37 12.37 -5.20
N ILE A 44 -12.77 11.38 -4.40
CA ILE A 44 -13.41 10.16 -4.91
C ILE A 44 -14.73 10.53 -5.61
N GLY A 45 -14.84 10.15 -6.87
CA GLY A 45 -15.98 10.50 -7.74
C GLY A 45 -15.67 11.63 -8.72
N ASP A 46 -14.57 12.35 -8.54
CA ASP A 46 -14.06 13.35 -9.49
C ASP A 46 -12.75 12.88 -10.12
N ILE A 47 -12.86 12.23 -11.28
CA ILE A 47 -11.71 11.73 -12.03
C ILE A 47 -10.77 12.87 -12.47
N SER A 48 -11.30 14.05 -12.77
CA SER A 48 -10.46 15.18 -13.18
C SER A 48 -9.60 15.65 -12.02
N ALA A 49 -10.17 15.79 -10.83
CA ALA A 49 -9.44 16.19 -9.64
C ALA A 49 -8.43 15.12 -9.20
N LEU A 50 -8.79 13.83 -9.31
CA LEU A 50 -7.85 12.72 -9.03
C LEU A 50 -6.65 12.74 -9.98
N ARG A 51 -6.86 13.02 -11.28
CA ARG A 51 -5.76 13.16 -12.26
C ARG A 51 -4.88 14.35 -11.91
N GLN A 52 -5.47 15.50 -11.60
CA GLN A 52 -4.73 16.69 -11.18
C GLN A 52 -3.87 16.42 -9.94
N GLN A 53 -4.38 15.67 -8.96
CA GLN A 53 -3.63 15.29 -7.76
C GLN A 53 -2.46 14.35 -8.10
N ILE A 54 -2.63 13.39 -9.01
CA ILE A 54 -1.51 12.56 -9.50
C ILE A 54 -0.47 13.41 -10.22
N ASP A 55 -0.90 14.32 -11.09
CA ASP A 55 0.00 15.14 -11.91
C ASP A 55 0.82 16.12 -11.04
N SER A 56 0.24 16.61 -9.93
CA SER A 56 0.93 17.50 -9.00
C SER A 56 1.71 16.73 -7.92
N ALA A 57 1.10 15.79 -7.22
CA ALA A 57 1.71 15.16 -6.06
C ALA A 57 2.52 13.91 -6.41
N GLY A 58 2.25 13.28 -7.56
CA GLY A 58 2.86 12.00 -7.97
C GLY A 58 2.25 10.77 -7.27
N TYR A 59 1.21 10.94 -6.45
CA TYR A 59 0.53 9.84 -5.76
C TYR A 59 -0.95 10.13 -5.47
N LEU A 60 -1.70 9.05 -5.19
CA LEU A 60 -3.01 9.10 -4.57
C LEU A 60 -3.02 8.20 -3.34
N LEU A 61 -3.43 8.75 -2.20
CA LEU A 61 -3.70 7.99 -0.99
C LEU A 61 -5.21 7.90 -0.78
N LEU A 62 -5.78 6.72 -1.06
CA LEU A 62 -7.21 6.45 -0.95
C LEU A 62 -7.47 5.45 0.17
N ARG A 63 -7.96 5.94 1.31
CA ARG A 63 -8.30 5.12 2.48
C ARG A 63 -9.68 4.51 2.35
N GLY A 64 -9.91 3.36 2.97
CA GLY A 64 -11.21 2.68 2.89
C GLY A 64 -11.63 2.39 1.45
N PHE A 65 -10.65 2.19 0.55
CA PHE A 65 -10.92 1.82 -0.83
C PHE A 65 -11.57 0.42 -0.83
N PHE A 66 -10.91 -0.58 -0.27
CA PHE A 66 -11.44 -1.94 -0.17
C PHE A 66 -12.40 -2.12 1.02
N ASP A 67 -13.28 -3.11 0.91
CA ASP A 67 -14.02 -3.66 2.05
C ASP A 67 -13.02 -4.22 3.08
N SER A 68 -13.15 -3.77 4.33
CA SER A 68 -12.34 -4.25 5.44
C SER A 68 -12.44 -5.77 5.64
N ALA A 69 -13.59 -6.38 5.34
CA ALA A 69 -13.75 -7.83 5.45
C ALA A 69 -12.91 -8.58 4.41
N LEU A 70 -12.80 -8.05 3.19
CA LEU A 70 -11.92 -8.61 2.15
C LEU A 70 -10.45 -8.54 2.58
N ILE A 71 -10.00 -7.37 3.05
CA ILE A 71 -8.63 -7.18 3.52
C ILE A 71 -8.33 -8.09 4.71
N SER A 72 -9.26 -8.19 5.68
CA SER A 72 -9.11 -9.06 6.84
C SER A 72 -8.98 -10.53 6.46
N ARG A 73 -9.81 -11.03 5.51
CA ARG A 73 -9.71 -12.41 5.02
C ARG A 73 -8.35 -12.67 4.38
N ALA A 74 -7.94 -11.81 3.45
CA ALA A 74 -6.65 -11.93 2.77
C ALA A 74 -5.49 -11.93 3.77
N ARG A 75 -5.51 -11.01 4.75
CA ARG A 75 -4.53 -10.92 5.82
C ARG A 75 -4.45 -12.22 6.63
N THR A 76 -5.59 -12.76 7.07
CA THR A 76 -5.64 -14.00 7.85
C THR A 76 -5.05 -15.19 7.09
N GLU A 77 -5.38 -15.35 5.80
CA GLU A 77 -4.81 -16.41 4.95
C GLU A 77 -3.29 -16.30 4.86
N ILE A 78 -2.78 -15.08 4.60
CA ILE A 78 -1.35 -14.81 4.50
C ILE A 78 -0.63 -15.11 5.82
N LEU A 79 -1.18 -14.65 6.96
CA LEU A 79 -0.57 -14.87 8.27
C LEU A 79 -0.58 -16.34 8.69
N ASN A 80 -1.65 -17.09 8.38
CA ASN A 80 -1.69 -18.54 8.58
C ASN A 80 -0.61 -19.26 7.76
N TYR A 81 -0.43 -18.86 6.50
CA TYR A 81 0.65 -19.40 5.68
C TYR A 81 2.02 -19.05 6.29
N MET A 82 2.26 -17.78 6.65
CA MET A 82 3.51 -17.36 7.30
C MET A 82 3.80 -18.12 8.61
N SER A 83 2.76 -18.37 9.42
CA SER A 83 2.85 -19.18 10.63
C SER A 83 3.29 -20.62 10.31
N SER A 84 2.69 -21.25 9.29
CA SER A 84 3.09 -22.60 8.85
C SER A 84 4.53 -22.69 8.34
N GLN A 85 5.10 -21.58 7.87
CA GLN A 85 6.50 -21.47 7.45
C GLN A 85 7.46 -21.14 8.61
N GLY A 86 6.95 -20.95 9.84
CA GLY A 86 7.75 -20.57 11.01
C GLY A 86 8.28 -19.13 10.96
N ALA A 87 7.65 -18.27 10.17
CA ALA A 87 8.03 -16.86 10.05
C ALA A 87 7.45 -15.98 11.15
N LEU A 88 6.44 -16.47 11.86
CA LEU A 88 5.83 -15.79 13.00
C LEU A 88 6.29 -16.40 14.33
N GLN A 89 6.30 -15.59 15.38
CA GLN A 89 6.66 -16.01 16.73
C GLN A 89 5.68 -17.06 17.27
N GLN A 90 6.20 -18.19 17.75
CA GLN A 90 5.38 -19.22 18.39
C GLN A 90 4.82 -18.72 19.73
N GLY A 91 3.55 -19.05 20.01
CA GLY A 91 2.86 -18.67 21.25
C GLY A 91 2.28 -17.26 21.25
N ALA A 92 2.64 -16.40 20.28
CA ALA A 92 1.94 -15.14 20.03
C ALA A 92 0.65 -15.40 19.24
N ALA A 93 -0.34 -14.53 19.39
CA ALA A 93 -1.53 -14.58 18.55
C ALA A 93 -1.14 -14.23 17.09
N ILE A 94 -1.61 -15.03 16.13
CA ILE A 94 -1.21 -14.92 14.71
C ILE A 94 -1.51 -13.53 14.15
N ASP A 95 -2.63 -12.95 14.57
CA ASP A 95 -3.09 -11.62 14.18
C ASP A 95 -2.18 -10.48 14.64
N GLN A 96 -1.30 -10.69 15.61
CA GLN A 96 -0.28 -9.71 16.00
C GLN A 96 0.90 -9.66 15.00
N ALA A 97 1.00 -10.64 14.09
CA ALA A 97 2.01 -10.70 13.03
C ALA A 97 3.47 -10.52 13.52
N VAL A 98 3.76 -10.92 14.76
CA VAL A 98 5.09 -10.77 15.36
C VAL A 98 6.06 -11.70 14.65
N ALA A 99 7.13 -11.15 14.08
CA ALA A 99 8.16 -11.92 13.40
C ALA A 99 8.85 -12.92 14.35
N SER A 100 9.22 -14.10 13.83
CA SER A 100 9.99 -15.07 14.61
C SER A 100 11.36 -14.49 15.02
N SER A 101 11.91 -14.96 16.14
CA SER A 101 13.25 -14.55 16.62
C SER A 101 14.36 -14.88 15.63
N GLU A 102 14.16 -15.93 14.81
CA GLU A 102 15.05 -16.31 13.71
C GLU A 102 14.89 -15.41 12.46
N GLN A 103 13.93 -14.49 12.46
CA GLN A 103 13.63 -13.56 11.36
C GLN A 103 13.52 -14.25 10.00
N ARG A 104 12.90 -15.43 9.98
CA ARG A 104 12.75 -16.21 8.74
C ARG A 104 11.89 -15.43 7.73
N GLY A 105 12.48 -15.10 6.59
CA GLY A 105 11.74 -14.54 5.47
C GLY A 105 10.78 -15.56 4.86
N VAL A 106 9.67 -15.08 4.31
CA VAL A 106 8.71 -15.90 3.57
C VAL A 106 8.79 -15.59 2.09
N ARG A 107 8.92 -16.63 1.28
CA ARG A 107 8.82 -16.50 -0.17
C ARG A 107 7.39 -16.79 -0.62
N PHE A 108 6.76 -15.80 -1.25
CA PHE A 108 5.47 -15.94 -1.90
C PHE A 108 5.70 -16.21 -3.39
N THR A 109 5.85 -17.48 -3.76
CA THR A 109 5.90 -17.87 -5.17
C THR A 109 4.52 -17.69 -5.81
N HIS A 110 4.45 -17.67 -7.14
CA HIS A 110 3.17 -17.60 -7.85
C HIS A 110 2.21 -18.72 -7.42
N SER A 111 2.70 -19.95 -7.26
CA SER A 111 1.92 -21.09 -6.79
C SER A 111 1.37 -20.92 -5.37
N VAL A 112 2.14 -20.32 -4.46
CA VAL A 112 1.70 -20.02 -3.10
C VAL A 112 0.61 -18.95 -3.13
N VAL A 113 0.82 -17.88 -3.90
CA VAL A 113 -0.15 -16.78 -4.00
C VAL A 113 -1.50 -17.27 -4.54
N GLN A 114 -1.51 -18.20 -5.49
CA GLN A 114 -2.75 -18.81 -6.01
C GLN A 114 -3.51 -19.63 -4.95
N GLN A 115 -2.86 -20.08 -3.87
CA GLN A 115 -3.49 -20.81 -2.77
C GLN A 115 -4.03 -19.89 -1.67
N LEU A 116 -3.83 -18.57 -1.78
CA LEU A 116 -4.26 -17.54 -0.83
C LEU A 116 -5.34 -16.67 -1.50
N PRO A 117 -6.56 -17.19 -1.73
CA PRO A 117 -7.56 -16.60 -2.64
C PRO A 117 -7.92 -15.15 -2.32
N GLY A 118 -7.85 -14.72 -1.06
CA GLY A 118 -8.09 -13.33 -0.68
C GLY A 118 -7.08 -12.36 -1.29
N PHE A 119 -5.82 -12.77 -1.52
CA PHE A 119 -4.83 -11.88 -2.14
C PHE A 119 -5.12 -11.59 -3.63
N PRO A 120 -5.29 -12.59 -4.51
CA PRO A 120 -5.74 -12.37 -5.89
C PRO A 120 -7.07 -11.62 -5.97
N GLU A 121 -8.02 -11.88 -5.06
CA GLU A 121 -9.30 -11.17 -4.98
C GLU A 121 -9.09 -9.66 -4.77
N VAL A 122 -8.11 -9.25 -3.95
CA VAL A 122 -7.75 -7.84 -3.76
C VAL A 122 -7.06 -7.26 -5.00
N VAL A 123 -5.93 -7.86 -5.41
CA VAL A 123 -5.01 -7.24 -6.38
C VAL A 123 -5.46 -7.34 -7.84
N ASN A 124 -6.43 -8.21 -8.14
CA ASN A 124 -7.09 -8.31 -9.44
C ASN A 124 -8.56 -7.89 -9.37
N SER A 125 -8.98 -7.18 -8.30
CA SER A 125 -10.38 -6.79 -8.13
C SER A 125 -10.88 -5.91 -9.27
N ASP A 126 -12.16 -6.12 -9.62
CA ASP A 126 -12.90 -5.24 -10.53
C ASP A 126 -12.91 -3.79 -10.02
N GLN A 127 -12.77 -3.59 -8.71
CA GLN A 127 -12.70 -2.26 -8.13
C GLN A 127 -11.43 -1.49 -8.54
N ILE A 128 -10.26 -2.14 -8.56
CA ILE A 128 -9.03 -1.54 -9.07
C ILE A 128 -9.18 -1.27 -10.57
N LEU A 129 -9.63 -2.28 -11.34
CA LEU A 129 -9.74 -2.16 -12.80
C LEU A 129 -10.75 -1.07 -13.19
N SER A 130 -11.92 -1.03 -12.58
CA SER A 130 -12.94 0.02 -12.85
C SER A 130 -12.45 1.42 -12.48
N PHE A 131 -11.66 1.54 -11.40
CA PHE A 131 -11.01 2.80 -11.05
C PHE A 131 -10.05 3.23 -12.17
N PHE A 132 -9.17 2.34 -12.63
CA PHE A 132 -8.22 2.67 -13.69
C PHE A 132 -8.85 2.83 -15.07
N ASP A 133 -9.94 2.14 -15.38
CA ASP A 133 -10.68 2.33 -16.61
C ASP A 133 -11.21 3.77 -16.71
N SER A 134 -11.80 4.24 -15.61
CA SER A 134 -12.25 5.63 -15.48
C SER A 134 -11.08 6.60 -15.48
N PHE A 135 -10.04 6.31 -14.68
CA PHE A 135 -8.87 7.16 -14.51
C PHE A 135 -8.04 7.31 -15.80
N LEU A 136 -7.93 6.27 -16.62
CA LEU A 136 -7.19 6.29 -17.89
C LEU A 136 -8.06 6.68 -19.10
N GLY A 137 -9.39 6.67 -18.94
CA GLY A 137 -10.35 7.03 -19.98
C GLY A 137 -10.63 5.92 -20.98
N GLY A 138 -10.52 4.66 -20.57
CA GLY A 138 -10.72 3.48 -21.41
C GLY A 138 -10.20 2.22 -20.73
N PRO A 139 -10.43 1.02 -21.32
CA PRO A 139 -10.05 -0.25 -20.71
C PRO A 139 -8.58 -0.29 -20.28
N SER A 140 -8.35 -0.78 -19.08
CA SER A 140 -7.05 -0.93 -18.45
C SER A 140 -6.71 -2.40 -18.24
N MET A 141 -5.44 -2.67 -17.93
CA MET A 141 -4.97 -4.00 -17.60
C MET A 141 -3.94 -3.93 -16.49
N SER A 142 -3.86 -5.01 -15.71
CA SER A 142 -2.81 -5.16 -14.70
C SER A 142 -1.70 -6.08 -15.23
N LEU A 143 -0.48 -5.90 -14.74
CA LEU A 143 0.61 -6.84 -15.02
C LEU A 143 0.32 -8.18 -14.34
N ASP A 144 0.64 -9.31 -14.99
CA ASP A 144 0.37 -10.65 -14.44
C ASP A 144 1.06 -10.90 -13.10
N HIS A 145 2.27 -10.37 -12.94
CA HIS A 145 3.04 -10.53 -11.73
C HIS A 145 2.57 -9.55 -10.64
N LYS A 146 2.24 -10.09 -9.47
CA LYS A 146 1.82 -9.34 -8.28
C LYS A 146 2.77 -9.62 -7.12
N TRP A 147 3.26 -8.57 -6.46
CA TRP A 147 4.21 -8.68 -5.36
C TRP A 147 3.49 -8.70 -4.01
N LEU A 148 3.28 -9.89 -3.46
CA LEU A 148 2.95 -10.04 -2.04
C LEU A 148 4.24 -9.89 -1.20
N ARG A 149 4.24 -8.94 -0.27
CA ARG A 149 5.40 -8.64 0.58
C ARG A 149 5.06 -8.82 2.05
N ALA A 150 5.86 -9.66 2.72
CA ALA A 150 6.00 -9.69 4.17
C ALA A 150 7.48 -9.55 4.51
N THR A 151 7.90 -8.33 4.81
CA THR A 151 9.32 -7.99 5.00
C THR A 151 9.70 -8.17 6.46
N PRO A 152 10.72 -8.99 6.79
CA PRO A 152 11.13 -9.18 8.17
C PRO A 152 11.80 -7.91 8.74
N PRO A 153 11.84 -7.75 10.07
CA PRO A 153 12.45 -6.59 10.71
C PRO A 153 13.87 -6.31 10.20
N GLY A 154 14.16 -5.03 9.93
CA GLY A 154 15.48 -4.58 9.48
C GLY A 154 15.76 -4.75 7.99
N GLN A 155 14.85 -5.32 7.21
CA GLN A 155 14.94 -5.39 5.75
C GLN A 155 14.09 -4.28 5.10
N ASN A 156 14.46 -3.85 3.90
CA ASN A 156 13.68 -2.92 3.08
C ASN A 156 13.98 -3.10 1.58
N THR A 157 13.27 -2.36 0.74
CA THR A 157 13.66 -2.12 -0.65
C THR A 157 14.17 -0.69 -0.77
N GLY A 158 15.33 -0.51 -1.39
CA GLY A 158 15.91 0.82 -1.61
C GLY A 158 15.04 1.70 -2.52
N ALA A 159 15.27 3.01 -2.50
CA ALA A 159 14.56 3.95 -3.36
C ALA A 159 14.81 3.64 -4.84
N HIS A 160 13.73 3.56 -5.64
CA HIS A 160 13.76 3.25 -7.06
C HIS A 160 12.48 3.72 -7.74
N TYR A 161 12.43 3.59 -9.07
CA TYR A 161 11.23 3.85 -9.88
C TYR A 161 10.83 2.57 -10.62
N ASP A 162 9.58 2.15 -10.47
CA ASP A 162 9.07 0.91 -11.10
C ASP A 162 9.10 0.98 -12.64
N VAL A 163 8.91 2.17 -13.21
CA VAL A 163 8.87 2.39 -14.67
C VAL A 163 10.16 1.94 -15.38
N VAL A 164 11.30 1.98 -14.68
CA VAL A 164 12.59 1.53 -15.23
C VAL A 164 12.58 0.01 -15.50
N TYR A 165 11.80 -0.74 -14.73
CA TYR A 165 11.72 -2.19 -14.82
C TYR A 165 10.48 -2.68 -15.56
N MET A 166 9.36 -1.96 -15.40
CA MET A 166 8.03 -2.41 -15.81
C MET A 166 7.36 -1.50 -16.84
N GLY A 167 8.01 -0.40 -17.23
CA GLY A 167 7.41 0.59 -18.12
C GLY A 167 7.14 0.09 -19.52
N ALA A 168 8.04 -0.75 -20.06
CA ALA A 168 7.98 -1.24 -21.45
C ALA A 168 7.68 -0.13 -22.49
N GLY A 169 8.17 1.10 -22.24
CA GLY A 169 7.92 2.29 -23.06
C GLY A 169 6.61 3.04 -22.80
N SER A 170 5.70 2.51 -21.98
CA SER A 170 4.46 3.16 -21.57
C SER A 170 4.72 4.31 -20.58
N LYS A 171 4.05 5.44 -20.80
CA LYS A 171 3.96 6.55 -19.85
C LYS A 171 2.72 6.46 -18.95
N LYS A 172 1.88 5.44 -19.15
CA LYS A 172 0.62 5.21 -18.42
C LYS A 172 0.73 3.97 -17.54
N LEU A 173 1.86 3.82 -16.84
CA LEU A 173 2.09 2.77 -15.85
C LEU A 173 1.88 3.37 -14.46
N TYR A 174 1.02 2.73 -13.67
CA TYR A 174 0.73 3.14 -12.30
C TYR A 174 0.91 1.96 -11.35
N THR A 175 1.55 2.21 -10.21
CA THR A 175 1.72 1.22 -9.14
C THR A 175 0.60 1.38 -8.13
N VAL A 176 -0.09 0.27 -7.83
CA VAL A 176 -1.04 0.20 -6.71
C VAL A 176 -0.36 -0.52 -5.56
N TRP A 177 -0.17 0.19 -4.44
CA TRP A 177 0.29 -0.40 -3.20
C TRP A 177 -0.89 -0.50 -2.23
N THR A 178 -1.26 -1.73 -1.86
CA THR A 178 -2.37 -1.99 -0.94
C THR A 178 -1.81 -2.48 0.39
N ALA A 179 -2.10 -1.75 1.46
CA ALA A 179 -1.84 -2.22 2.82
C ALA A 179 -2.82 -3.37 3.14
N LEU A 180 -2.28 -4.50 3.56
CA LEU A 180 -3.05 -5.65 4.06
C LEU A 180 -3.05 -5.72 5.59
N ASP A 181 -2.49 -4.69 6.25
CA ASP A 181 -2.41 -4.55 7.69
C ASP A 181 -2.42 -3.05 8.05
N ASP A 182 -2.64 -2.76 9.32
CA ASP A 182 -2.44 -1.43 9.88
C ASP A 182 -0.94 -1.18 10.10
N ILE A 183 -0.30 -0.57 9.09
CA ILE A 183 1.17 -0.41 9.06
C ILE A 183 1.57 0.86 9.79
N SER A 184 2.18 0.70 10.97
CA SER A 184 2.78 1.80 11.72
C SER A 184 4.06 2.31 11.06
N LEU A 185 4.55 3.49 11.48
CA LEU A 185 5.83 4.03 11.01
C LEU A 185 7.01 3.11 11.33
N GLU A 186 6.99 2.43 12.48
CA GLU A 186 8.05 1.51 12.90
C GLU A 186 8.08 0.23 12.06
N MET A 187 6.93 -0.19 11.53
CA MET A 187 6.83 -1.35 10.63
C MET A 187 7.41 -1.08 9.23
N GLY A 188 7.69 0.19 8.90
CA GLY A 188 8.27 0.58 7.60
C GLY A 188 7.22 0.67 6.49
N PRO A 189 6.35 1.70 6.50
CA PRO A 189 5.38 1.92 5.44
C PRO A 189 6.07 2.29 4.12
N LEU A 190 5.30 2.32 3.04
CA LEU A 190 5.76 2.89 1.77
C LEU A 190 6.10 4.38 1.97
N ALA A 191 7.32 4.76 1.62
CA ALA A 191 7.74 6.16 1.52
C ALA A 191 7.81 6.57 0.05
N VAL A 192 7.26 7.74 -0.26
CA VAL A 192 7.29 8.33 -1.60
C VAL A 192 8.17 9.57 -1.56
N CYS A 193 9.09 9.68 -2.52
CA CYS A 193 9.89 10.89 -2.69
C CYS A 193 9.03 11.92 -3.43
N LEU A 194 8.64 12.98 -2.72
CA LEU A 194 7.85 14.06 -3.30
C LEU A 194 8.75 15.01 -4.07
N ASP A 195 8.25 15.56 -5.17
CA ASP A 195 8.97 16.61 -5.90
C ASP A 195 9.01 17.88 -5.03
N PRO A 196 10.19 18.37 -4.62
CA PRO A 196 10.32 19.58 -3.79
C PRO A 196 9.85 20.86 -4.51
N THR A 197 9.61 20.82 -5.83
CA THR A 197 9.03 21.93 -6.58
C THR A 197 7.50 21.98 -6.52
N ASN A 198 6.84 20.90 -6.08
CA ASN A 198 5.38 20.79 -6.02
C ASN A 198 4.79 20.92 -4.60
N THR A 199 5.61 21.12 -3.57
CA THR A 199 5.16 21.23 -2.16
C THR A 199 5.07 22.67 -1.64
N ARG A 200 5.13 23.69 -2.52
CA ARG A 200 4.84 25.09 -2.16
C ARG A 200 3.54 25.55 -2.82
N GLY A 201 2.43 25.19 -2.18
CA GLY A 201 1.10 25.77 -2.39
C GLY A 201 0.55 26.23 -1.06
#